data_AF-A1A6P4-F1
#
_entry.id   AF-A1A6P4-F1
#
_cell.length_a   1.000
_cell.length_b   1.000
_cell.length_c   1.000
_cell.angle_alpha   90.00
_cell.angle_beta   90.00
_cell.angle_gamma   90.00
#
_symmetry.space_group_name_H-M   'P 1'
#
loop_
_entity.id
_entity.type
_entity.pdbx_description
1 polymer ?
#
loop_
_entity_poly.entity_id
_entity_poly.type
_entity_poly.pdbx_seq_one_letter_code
_entity_poly.pdbx_strand_id
1 'polypeptide(L)'
;IQTIPLQLRNNFKSKVKARPISYSLGTLHKHHTNFSTELENTINSESNFKNISNLIKFVRQHSKWYLDNDCINRHYFNYILLDPRVTNNLKERASQLHLMDVWYTFLRAIFYVGKGKATRPYVHLKNAQKLVDETNNITLVKDPKLALIVSIWKANRGVLIRAFQGISSQDAQTREASIIDALGMNHLTNRRLGFYYGRARSLSDKERKYLGIALLYKLMMKFLAKEEKELFPLKNTKAAMAA
;
A
#
# COMPACT_ATOMS: atom_id res chain seq x y z
N ILE A 1 8.35 -26.58 -45.33
CA ILE A 1 7.33 -25.60 -44.89
C ILE A 1 8.02 -24.69 -43.87
N GLN A 2 8.57 -23.57 -44.34
CA GLN A 2 9.23 -22.55 -43.52
C GLN A 2 8.16 -21.53 -43.11
N THR A 3 7.93 -21.35 -41.82
CA THR A 3 7.01 -20.33 -41.30
C THR A 3 7.79 -19.07 -40.92
N ILE A 4 7.29 -17.98 -41.50
CA ILE A 4 7.79 -16.61 -41.55
C ILE A 4 7.95 -15.97 -40.15
N PRO A 5 8.98 -15.14 -39.91
CA PRO A 5 9.14 -14.41 -38.65
C PRO A 5 8.17 -13.23 -38.56
N LEU A 6 7.45 -13.12 -37.43
CA LEU A 6 6.58 -12.00 -37.10
C LEU A 6 7.42 -10.72 -36.90
N GLN A 7 7.39 -9.81 -37.87
CA GLN A 7 7.94 -8.46 -37.74
C GLN A 7 7.00 -7.57 -36.92
N LEU A 8 7.51 -7.00 -35.83
CA LEU A 8 6.87 -5.89 -35.11
C LEU A 8 6.95 -4.60 -35.95
N ARG A 9 5.81 -4.13 -36.43
CA ARG A 9 5.68 -2.85 -37.13
C ARG A 9 5.49 -1.73 -36.09
N ASN A 10 6.55 -0.98 -35.83
CA ASN A 10 6.45 0.34 -35.20
C ASN A 10 5.62 1.28 -36.08
N ASN A 11 4.71 2.07 -35.49
CA ASN A 11 4.46 3.48 -35.82
C ASN A 11 3.24 4.04 -35.09
N PHE A 12 3.46 4.87 -34.06
CA PHE A 12 2.73 6.15 -33.89
C PHE A 12 3.61 7.09 -33.06
N LYS A 13 4.39 7.93 -33.76
CA LYS A 13 4.99 9.15 -33.20
C LYS A 13 4.05 10.31 -33.49
N SER A 14 3.20 10.70 -32.54
CA SER A 14 2.62 12.05 -32.57
C SER A 14 3.48 12.98 -31.73
N LYS A 15 4.51 13.58 -32.33
CA LYS A 15 5.25 14.69 -31.73
C LYS A 15 4.48 15.98 -32.02
N VAL A 16 3.87 16.58 -31.00
CA VAL A 16 3.44 17.98 -31.04
C VAL A 16 4.40 18.78 -30.17
N LYS A 17 5.06 19.78 -30.76
CA LYS A 17 5.92 20.74 -30.06
C LYS A 17 5.07 21.91 -29.55
N ALA A 18 4.87 22.01 -28.24
CA ALA A 18 4.50 23.26 -27.57
C ALA A 18 4.85 23.22 -26.06
N ARG A 19 5.92 23.93 -25.67
CA ARG A 19 6.38 24.30 -24.29
C ARG A 19 6.63 23.14 -23.29
N PRO A 20 7.56 23.27 -22.31
CA PRO A 20 8.13 22.13 -21.60
C PRO A 20 7.25 21.73 -20.40
N ILE A 21 6.05 21.23 -20.65
CA ILE A 21 5.30 20.47 -19.65
C ILE A 21 4.75 19.24 -20.36
N SER A 22 5.52 18.16 -20.31
CA SER A 22 5.10 16.85 -20.78
C SER A 22 4.15 16.26 -19.74
N TYR A 23 2.85 16.51 -19.87
CA TYR A 23 1.88 15.59 -19.29
C TYR A 23 1.93 14.32 -20.14
N SER A 24 2.20 13.17 -19.52
CA SER A 24 1.77 11.91 -20.12
C SER A 24 0.26 12.02 -20.27
N LEU A 25 -0.25 12.14 -21.50
CA LEU A 25 -1.65 11.87 -21.79
C LEU A 25 -1.92 10.49 -21.20
N GLY A 26 -2.67 10.46 -20.09
CA GLY A 26 -3.03 9.24 -19.40
C GLY A 26 -3.56 8.29 -20.45
N THR A 27 -2.83 7.19 -20.67
CA THR A 27 -3.33 6.16 -21.55
C THR A 27 -4.65 5.70 -20.95
N LEU A 28 -5.72 5.78 -21.73
CA LEU A 28 -7.08 5.38 -21.36
C LEU A 28 -7.19 3.85 -21.22
N HIS A 29 -6.16 3.21 -20.68
CA HIS A 29 -6.16 1.81 -20.30
C HIS A 29 -6.72 1.73 -18.89
N LYS A 30 -7.94 1.20 -18.78
CA LYS A 30 -8.53 0.83 -17.51
C LYS A 30 -7.53 -0.07 -16.78
N HIS A 31 -7.08 0.36 -15.61
CA HIS A 31 -6.21 -0.47 -14.79
C HIS A 31 -7.00 -1.70 -14.36
N HIS A 32 -6.59 -2.90 -14.78
CA HIS A 32 -7.16 -4.12 -14.21
C HIS A 32 -6.57 -4.29 -12.81
N THR A 33 -7.28 -3.79 -11.80
CA THR A 33 -6.90 -3.95 -10.39
C THR A 33 -7.76 -5.01 -9.72
N ASN A 34 -7.28 -5.48 -8.56
CA ASN A 34 -8.05 -6.32 -7.65
C ASN A 34 -8.68 -5.49 -6.51
N PHE A 35 -8.77 -4.16 -6.67
CA PHE A 35 -9.37 -3.28 -5.69
C PHE A 35 -10.88 -3.48 -5.63
N SER A 36 -11.48 -3.05 -4.52
CA SER A 36 -12.94 -2.92 -4.48
C SER A 36 -13.46 -1.96 -5.54
N THR A 37 -14.70 -2.14 -5.98
CA THR A 37 -15.35 -1.23 -6.95
C THR A 37 -15.36 0.22 -6.45
N GLU A 38 -15.52 0.43 -5.15
CA GLU A 38 -15.47 1.74 -4.53
C GLU A 38 -14.10 2.40 -4.65
N LEU A 39 -13.01 1.65 -4.42
CA LEU A 39 -11.66 2.16 -4.55
C LEU A 39 -11.29 2.35 -6.03
N GLU A 40 -11.67 1.42 -6.89
CA GLU A 40 -11.48 1.49 -8.35
C GLU A 40 -12.12 2.76 -8.93
N ASN A 41 -13.31 3.13 -8.46
CA ASN A 41 -13.95 4.37 -8.88
C ASN A 41 -13.09 5.61 -8.61
N THR A 42 -12.28 5.60 -7.54
CA THR A 42 -11.41 6.73 -7.19
C THR A 42 -10.18 6.87 -8.10
N ILE A 43 -9.84 5.84 -8.88
CA ILE A 43 -8.74 5.89 -9.85
C ILE A 43 -9.20 6.19 -11.28
N ASN A 44 -10.51 6.17 -11.54
CA ASN A 44 -11.09 6.29 -12.89
C ASN A 44 -11.27 7.73 -13.38
N SER A 45 -11.31 8.73 -12.49
CA SER A 45 -11.42 10.15 -12.91
C SER A 45 -10.92 11.11 -11.83
N GLU A 46 -10.46 12.29 -12.26
CA GLU A 46 -10.08 13.36 -11.33
C GLU A 46 -11.22 13.79 -10.41
N SER A 47 -12.45 13.84 -10.93
CA SER A 47 -13.63 14.21 -10.13
C SER A 47 -13.85 13.20 -9.00
N ASN A 48 -13.75 11.91 -9.31
CA ASN A 48 -13.89 10.85 -8.30
C ASN A 48 -12.77 10.90 -7.27
N PHE A 49 -11.54 11.20 -7.68
CA PHE A 49 -10.45 11.41 -6.75
C PHE A 49 -10.67 12.62 -5.84
N LYS A 50 -11.09 13.76 -6.40
CA LYS A 50 -11.43 14.97 -5.62
C LYS A 50 -12.54 14.66 -4.59
N ASN A 51 -13.47 13.78 -4.93
CA ASN A 51 -14.53 13.31 -4.05
C ASN A 51 -14.06 12.45 -2.86
N ILE A 52 -12.80 11.96 -2.84
CA ILE A 52 -12.25 11.27 -1.66
C ILE A 52 -12.27 12.20 -0.42
N SER A 53 -12.11 13.51 -0.63
CA SER A 53 -12.21 14.51 0.45
C SER A 53 -13.54 14.42 1.22
N ASN A 54 -14.64 14.10 0.53
CA ASN A 54 -15.96 13.90 1.14
C ASN A 54 -16.02 12.65 2.03
N LEU A 55 -15.18 11.64 1.75
CA LEU A 55 -15.11 10.40 2.53
C LEU A 55 -14.38 10.59 3.87
N ILE A 56 -13.64 11.69 4.06
CA ILE A 56 -12.99 12.02 5.33
C ILE A 56 -13.99 12.11 6.49
N LYS A 57 -15.27 12.39 6.20
CA LYS A 57 -16.35 12.36 7.19
C LYS A 57 -16.47 11.01 7.90
N PHE A 58 -16.23 9.89 7.20
CA PHE A 58 -16.27 8.55 7.81
C PHE A 58 -15.15 8.39 8.84
N VAL A 59 -13.93 8.86 8.53
CA VAL A 59 -12.81 8.84 9.49
C VAL A 59 -13.11 9.72 10.70
N ARG A 60 -13.71 10.90 10.50
CA ARG A 60 -14.08 11.82 11.59
C ARG A 60 -15.13 11.20 12.52
N GLN A 61 -16.23 10.69 11.95
CA GLN A 61 -17.30 10.04 12.71
C GLN A 61 -16.79 8.81 13.45
N HIS A 62 -15.99 7.97 12.78
CA HIS A 62 -15.37 6.79 13.36
C HIS A 62 -14.45 7.17 14.53
N SER A 63 -13.53 8.12 14.31
CA SER A 63 -12.59 8.54 15.36
C SER A 63 -13.30 9.19 16.55
N LYS A 64 -14.35 9.99 16.30
CA LYS A 64 -15.19 10.56 17.36
C LYS A 64 -15.89 9.47 18.17
N TRP A 65 -16.48 8.48 17.50
CA TRP A 65 -17.15 7.38 18.20
C TRP A 65 -16.19 6.64 19.13
N TYR A 66 -14.98 6.29 18.66
CA TYR A 66 -13.97 5.65 19.53
C TYR A 66 -13.45 6.59 20.62
N LEU A 67 -13.36 7.90 20.38
CA LEU A 67 -12.99 8.85 21.43
C LEU A 67 -14.00 8.86 22.58
N ASP A 68 -15.29 8.83 22.23
CA ASP A 68 -16.40 8.93 23.18
C ASP A 68 -16.73 7.58 23.86
N ASN A 69 -16.41 6.44 23.23
CA ASN A 69 -16.84 5.10 23.66
C ASN A 69 -15.70 4.12 23.96
N ASP A 70 -14.46 4.44 23.59
CA ASP A 70 -13.28 3.58 23.78
C ASP A 70 -12.11 4.38 24.39
N CYS A 71 -12.15 4.43 25.73
CA CYS A 71 -11.16 5.10 26.56
C CYS A 71 -9.97 4.20 26.96
N ILE A 72 -9.84 3.00 26.38
CA ILE A 72 -8.86 2.01 26.83
C ILE A 72 -7.60 2.01 25.93
N ASN A 73 -6.43 2.07 26.58
CA ASN A 73 -5.11 1.66 26.07
C ASN A 73 -4.81 2.03 24.59
N ARG A 74 -4.53 3.32 24.35
CA ARG A 74 -4.24 3.89 23.03
C ARG A 74 -2.79 3.68 22.57
N HIS A 75 -2.26 2.47 22.77
CA HIS A 75 -0.90 2.10 22.37
C HIS A 75 -0.85 1.31 21.05
N TYR A 76 -2.00 1.16 20.38
CA TYR A 76 -2.10 0.47 19.10
C TYR A 76 -2.03 1.45 17.93
N PHE A 77 -1.77 0.88 16.76
CA PHE A 77 -1.65 1.58 15.51
C PHE A 77 -1.94 0.64 14.35
N ASN A 78 -2.26 1.19 13.18
CA ASN A 78 -2.18 0.45 11.94
C ASN A 78 -0.92 0.84 11.19
N TYR A 79 -0.37 -0.11 10.45
CA TYR A 79 0.75 0.09 9.56
C TYR A 79 0.50 -0.61 8.22
N ILE A 80 1.15 -0.10 7.19
CA ILE A 80 1.24 -0.69 5.87
C ILE A 80 2.70 -0.97 5.54
N LEU A 81 2.94 -2.06 4.80
CA LEU A 81 4.21 -2.33 4.15
C LEU A 81 4.08 -1.99 2.66
N LEU A 82 5.05 -1.25 2.13
CA LEU A 82 5.09 -0.88 0.72
C LEU A 82 6.33 -1.42 0.02
N ASP A 83 6.16 -1.81 -1.24
CA ASP A 83 7.22 -2.23 -2.14
C ASP A 83 7.87 -1.00 -2.80
N PRO A 84 9.12 -0.66 -2.46
CA PRO A 84 9.80 0.51 -3.04
C PRO A 84 10.10 0.37 -4.55
N ARG A 85 10.07 -0.85 -5.10
CA ARG A 85 10.20 -1.09 -6.54
C ARG A 85 8.99 -0.55 -7.29
N VAL A 86 7.83 -0.47 -6.61
CA VAL A 86 6.59 0.09 -7.14
C VAL A 86 6.48 1.59 -6.83
N THR A 87 6.80 2.03 -5.60
CA THR A 87 6.81 3.47 -5.30
C THR A 87 7.82 4.19 -6.19
N ASN A 88 8.99 3.60 -6.42
CA ASN A 88 10.03 4.15 -7.28
C ASN A 88 10.29 5.62 -6.96
N ASN A 89 10.64 5.91 -5.69
CA ASN A 89 10.86 7.27 -5.17
C ASN A 89 9.65 8.18 -5.44
N LEU A 90 8.44 7.64 -5.21
CA LEU A 90 7.17 8.30 -5.51
C LEU A 90 7.11 9.70 -4.91
N LYS A 91 7.58 9.87 -3.67
CA LYS A 91 7.58 11.19 -3.02
C LYS A 91 8.42 12.21 -3.81
N GLU A 92 9.59 11.85 -4.32
CA GLU A 92 10.46 12.76 -5.08
C GLU A 92 9.84 13.16 -6.41
N ARG A 93 9.18 12.21 -7.09
CA ARG A 93 8.58 12.43 -8.41
C ARG A 93 7.13 12.92 -8.37
N ALA A 94 6.48 12.96 -7.21
CA ALA A 94 5.05 13.25 -7.11
C ALA A 94 4.63 14.58 -7.74
N SER A 95 5.49 15.61 -7.67
CA SER A 95 5.22 16.94 -8.27
C SER A 95 5.23 16.94 -9.80
N GLN A 96 5.81 15.91 -10.42
CA GLN A 96 5.92 15.75 -11.86
C GLN A 96 4.89 14.77 -12.43
N LEU A 97 4.10 14.14 -11.57
CA LEU A 97 3.10 13.14 -11.94
C LEU A 97 1.71 13.72 -11.86
N HIS A 98 0.81 13.14 -12.64
CA HIS A 98 -0.60 13.39 -12.44
C HIS A 98 -1.04 12.83 -11.08
N LEU A 99 -1.91 13.55 -10.38
CA LEU A 99 -2.34 13.21 -9.01
C LEU A 99 -2.96 11.80 -8.92
N MET A 100 -3.63 11.37 -9.98
CA MET A 100 -4.18 10.02 -10.10
C MET A 100 -3.10 8.95 -10.17
N ASP A 101 -1.99 9.22 -10.88
CA ASP A 101 -0.86 8.30 -10.97
C ASP A 101 -0.14 8.20 -9.63
N VAL A 102 -0.07 9.30 -8.88
CA VAL A 102 0.45 9.31 -7.51
C VAL A 102 -0.40 8.41 -6.62
N TRP A 103 -1.72 8.59 -6.68
CA TRP A 103 -2.67 7.79 -5.92
C TRP A 103 -2.59 6.31 -6.26
N TYR A 104 -2.67 5.98 -7.54
CA TYR A 104 -2.62 4.61 -8.03
C TYR A 104 -1.29 3.93 -7.71
N THR A 105 -0.16 4.62 -7.90
CA THR A 105 1.17 4.09 -7.53
C THR A 105 1.22 3.79 -6.03
N PHE A 106 0.76 4.73 -5.19
CA PHE A 106 0.76 4.55 -3.74
C PHE A 106 -0.06 3.32 -3.34
N LEU A 107 -1.29 3.18 -3.86
CA LEU A 107 -2.14 2.03 -3.58
C LEU A 107 -1.50 0.72 -4.02
N ARG A 108 -0.95 0.68 -5.24
CA ARG A 108 -0.32 -0.51 -5.80
C ARG A 108 0.92 -0.96 -5.05
N ALA A 109 1.66 -0.03 -4.47
CA ALA A 109 2.84 -0.37 -3.70
C ALA A 109 2.51 -1.06 -2.38
N ILE A 110 1.30 -0.89 -1.83
CA ILE A 110 0.89 -1.51 -0.57
C ILE A 110 0.70 -3.00 -0.79
N PHE A 111 1.49 -3.83 -0.12
CA PHE A 111 1.35 -5.28 -0.20
C PHE A 111 0.89 -5.93 1.11
N TYR A 112 0.84 -5.18 2.21
CA TYR A 112 0.38 -5.68 3.50
C TYR A 112 -0.22 -4.56 4.35
N VAL A 113 -1.29 -4.90 5.06
CA VAL A 113 -1.95 -4.03 6.05
C VAL A 113 -1.94 -4.76 7.38
N GLY A 114 -1.56 -4.08 8.46
CA GLY A 114 -1.44 -4.69 9.77
C GLY A 114 -1.89 -3.79 10.90
N LYS A 115 -2.43 -4.40 11.96
CA LYS A 115 -2.47 -3.83 13.31
C LYS A 115 -1.19 -4.14 14.09
N GLY A 116 -0.70 -3.15 14.84
CA GLY A 116 0.51 -3.24 15.64
C GLY A 116 0.40 -2.58 17.01
N LYS A 117 1.30 -3.01 17.90
CA LYS A 117 1.67 -2.37 19.18
C LYS A 117 3.18 -2.51 19.32
N ALA A 118 3.84 -1.53 19.94
CA ALA A 118 5.30 -1.52 20.11
C ALA A 118 6.04 -1.80 18.78
N THR A 119 6.95 -2.78 18.76
CA THR A 119 7.83 -3.09 17.63
C THR A 119 7.22 -4.05 16.59
N ARG A 120 5.91 -4.29 16.62
CA ARG A 120 5.23 -5.30 15.78
C ARG A 120 5.60 -5.28 14.28
N PRO A 121 5.73 -4.13 13.59
CA PRO A 121 6.11 -4.12 12.17
C PRO A 121 7.50 -4.75 11.92
N TYR A 122 8.46 -4.50 12.82
CA TYR A 122 9.83 -4.99 12.71
C TYR A 122 9.96 -6.50 12.93
N VAL A 123 8.99 -7.12 13.61
CA VAL A 123 8.95 -8.58 13.79
C VAL A 123 8.85 -9.30 12.45
N HIS A 124 8.08 -8.76 11.49
CA HIS A 124 7.98 -9.37 10.15
C HIS A 124 9.31 -9.31 9.40
N LEU A 125 10.02 -8.19 9.51
CA LEU A 125 11.34 -8.03 8.91
C LEU A 125 12.36 -8.97 9.56
N LYS A 126 12.39 -9.06 10.89
CA LYS A 126 13.28 -10.00 11.60
C LYS A 126 13.04 -11.45 11.20
N ASN A 127 11.77 -11.84 10.99
CA ASN A 127 11.44 -13.18 10.52
C ASN A 127 11.89 -13.41 9.07
N ALA A 128 11.67 -12.43 8.18
CA ALA A 128 12.14 -12.52 6.80
C ALA A 128 13.67 -12.60 6.72
N GLN A 129 14.41 -11.94 7.62
CA GLN A 129 15.88 -11.91 7.60
C GLN A 129 16.48 -13.31 7.73
N LYS A 130 15.88 -14.17 8.56
CA LYS A 130 16.31 -15.55 8.73
C LYS A 130 16.24 -16.37 7.43
N LEU A 131 15.39 -15.94 6.49
CA LEU A 131 15.09 -16.67 5.25
C LEU A 131 15.86 -16.11 4.04
N VAL A 132 16.68 -15.07 4.21
CA VAL A 132 17.39 -14.40 3.08
C VAL A 132 18.46 -15.31 2.48
N ASP A 133 19.26 -15.94 3.35
CA ASP A 133 20.43 -16.75 2.98
C ASP A 133 20.08 -18.24 2.77
N GLU A 134 18.86 -18.64 3.13
CA GLU A 134 18.42 -20.04 3.06
C GLU A 134 17.98 -20.43 1.63
N THR A 135 18.64 -21.45 1.08
CA THR A 135 18.49 -21.90 -0.33
C THR A 135 17.21 -22.71 -0.58
N ASN A 136 16.66 -23.35 0.45
CA ASN A 136 15.44 -24.16 0.37
C ASN A 136 14.46 -23.74 1.44
N ASN A 137 13.34 -23.11 1.04
CA ASN A 137 12.42 -22.55 2.00
C ASN A 137 10.96 -22.80 1.65
N ILE A 138 10.48 -23.98 2.03
CA ILE A 138 9.04 -24.32 2.08
C ILE A 138 8.25 -23.21 2.78
N THR A 139 8.86 -22.53 3.76
CA THR A 139 8.29 -21.38 4.47
C THR A 139 8.02 -20.18 3.54
N LEU A 140 8.93 -19.85 2.62
CA LEU A 140 8.70 -18.76 1.64
C LEU A 140 7.60 -19.15 0.65
N VAL A 141 7.54 -20.42 0.24
CA VAL A 141 6.43 -20.91 -0.61
C VAL A 141 5.08 -20.77 0.10
N LYS A 142 5.03 -20.95 1.42
CA LYS A 142 3.80 -20.90 2.21
C LYS A 142 3.44 -19.49 2.71
N ASP A 143 4.37 -18.54 2.75
CA ASP A 143 4.15 -17.18 3.28
C ASP A 143 4.40 -16.08 2.24
N PRO A 144 3.35 -15.64 1.51
CA PRO A 144 3.46 -14.59 0.50
C PRO A 144 4.06 -13.29 1.02
N LYS A 145 3.82 -12.95 2.29
CA LYS A 145 4.36 -11.72 2.90
C LYS A 145 5.85 -11.83 3.11
N LEU A 146 6.33 -12.93 3.70
CA LEU A 146 7.77 -13.13 3.90
C LEU A 146 8.49 -13.31 2.56
N ALA A 147 7.88 -14.05 1.62
CA ALA A 147 8.38 -14.19 0.25
C ALA A 147 8.57 -12.84 -0.43
N LEU A 148 7.58 -11.95 -0.36
CA LEU A 148 7.66 -10.64 -0.97
C LEU A 148 8.73 -9.76 -0.31
N ILE A 149 8.81 -9.74 1.03
CA ILE A 149 9.87 -9.02 1.76
C ILE A 149 11.26 -9.49 1.33
N VAL A 150 11.50 -10.81 1.30
CA VAL A 150 12.80 -11.38 0.87
C VAL A 150 13.07 -11.04 -0.60
N SER A 151 12.06 -11.07 -1.47
CA SER A 151 12.23 -10.72 -2.89
C SER A 151 12.63 -9.25 -3.08
N ILE A 152 12.12 -8.34 -2.25
CA ILE A 152 12.49 -6.92 -2.27
C ILE A 152 13.96 -6.77 -1.88
N TRP A 153 14.38 -7.43 -0.80
CA TRP A 153 15.77 -7.41 -0.34
C TRP A 153 16.75 -8.03 -1.33
N LYS A 154 16.41 -9.15 -1.97
CA LYS A 154 17.23 -9.76 -3.03
C LYS A 154 17.37 -8.86 -4.26
N ALA A 155 16.46 -7.92 -4.47
CA ALA A 155 16.54 -6.90 -5.50
C ALA A 155 17.33 -5.64 -5.06
N ASN A 156 18.10 -5.71 -3.97
CA ASN A 156 18.87 -4.60 -3.39
C ASN A 156 18.02 -3.38 -3.00
N ARG A 157 16.76 -3.61 -2.61
CA ARG A 157 15.85 -2.59 -2.08
C ARG A 157 15.41 -2.97 -0.69
N GLY A 158 14.99 -2.02 0.14
CA GLY A 158 14.46 -2.24 1.49
C GLY A 158 12.96 -1.97 1.60
N VAL A 159 12.28 -2.56 2.57
CA VAL A 159 10.82 -2.40 2.70
C VAL A 159 10.45 -1.04 3.30
N LEU A 160 9.43 -0.38 2.76
CA LEU A 160 8.90 0.87 3.31
C LEU A 160 7.78 0.59 4.33
N ILE A 161 7.73 1.38 5.41
CA ILE A 161 6.66 1.30 6.42
C ILE A 161 6.02 2.67 6.62
N ARG A 162 4.68 2.71 6.68
CA ARG A 162 3.91 3.87 7.13
C ARG A 162 2.84 3.46 8.12
N ALA A 163 2.51 4.35 9.04
CA ALA A 163 1.58 4.07 10.12
C ALA A 163 0.81 5.31 10.58
N PHE A 164 -0.33 5.07 11.24
CA PHE A 164 -0.99 6.05 12.10
C PHE A 164 -1.17 5.45 13.49
N GLN A 165 -0.86 6.23 14.54
CA GLN A 165 -0.73 5.76 15.92
C GLN A 165 -1.77 6.39 16.84
N GLY A 166 -1.80 5.94 18.09
CA GLY A 166 -2.58 6.56 19.16
C GLY A 166 -4.03 6.10 19.21
N ILE A 167 -4.30 4.84 18.87
CA ILE A 167 -5.64 4.27 18.81
C ILE A 167 -5.76 3.02 19.68
N SER A 168 -6.98 2.65 20.03
CA SER A 168 -7.26 1.45 20.80
C SER A 168 -7.07 0.18 19.96
N SER A 169 -7.10 -0.96 20.63
CA SER A 169 -7.04 -2.29 20.01
C SER A 169 -8.18 -2.53 19.00
N GLN A 170 -9.42 -2.15 19.37
CA GLN A 170 -10.62 -2.36 18.56
C GLN A 170 -10.71 -1.36 17.39
N ASP A 171 -10.28 -0.11 17.64
CA ASP A 171 -10.16 0.91 16.58
C ASP A 171 -9.20 0.41 15.50
N ALA A 172 -8.01 -0.04 15.91
CA ALA A 172 -7.02 -0.57 14.97
C ALA A 172 -7.52 -1.78 14.16
N GLN A 173 -8.31 -2.68 14.76
CA GLN A 173 -8.90 -3.81 14.03
C GLN A 173 -9.91 -3.35 12.98
N THR A 174 -10.77 -2.41 13.35
CA THR A 174 -11.78 -1.87 12.44
C THR A 174 -11.14 -1.15 11.26
N ARG A 175 -10.12 -0.33 11.52
CA ARG A 175 -9.37 0.38 10.48
C ARG A 175 -8.61 -0.60 9.56
N GLU A 176 -7.97 -1.62 10.12
CA GLU A 176 -7.32 -2.69 9.36
C GLU A 176 -8.32 -3.37 8.40
N ALA A 177 -9.49 -3.78 8.92
CA ALA A 177 -10.55 -4.39 8.13
C ALA A 177 -10.99 -3.50 6.97
N SER A 178 -11.28 -2.22 7.26
CA SER A 178 -11.74 -1.27 6.24
C SER A 178 -10.72 -1.05 5.12
N ILE A 179 -9.43 -1.01 5.45
CA ILE A 179 -8.35 -0.83 4.46
C ILE A 179 -8.18 -2.11 3.62
N ILE A 180 -8.24 -3.28 4.25
CA ILE A 180 -8.18 -4.57 3.54
C ILE A 180 -9.36 -4.70 2.58
N ASP A 181 -10.58 -4.38 3.01
CA ASP A 181 -11.77 -4.48 2.16
C ASP A 181 -11.73 -3.48 0.99
N ALA A 182 -11.10 -2.32 1.17
CA ALA A 182 -10.93 -1.34 0.09
C ALA A 182 -9.90 -1.82 -0.96
N LEU A 183 -8.74 -2.32 -0.52
CA LEU A 183 -7.66 -2.81 -1.39
C LEU A 183 -7.95 -4.19 -2.00
N GLY A 184 -8.77 -5.01 -1.36
CA GLY A 184 -9.04 -6.38 -1.78
C GLY A 184 -7.93 -7.37 -1.36
N MET A 185 -8.35 -8.58 -0.98
CA MET A 185 -7.43 -9.63 -0.52
C MET A 185 -6.49 -10.14 -1.62
N ASN A 186 -6.93 -10.13 -2.88
CA ASN A 186 -6.11 -10.58 -4.01
C ASN A 186 -4.97 -9.61 -4.36
N HIS A 187 -5.03 -8.38 -3.85
CA HIS A 187 -3.95 -7.39 -3.96
C HIS A 187 -2.91 -7.52 -2.83
N LEU A 188 -3.31 -8.07 -1.69
CA LEU A 188 -2.53 -8.08 -0.47
C LEU A 188 -1.90 -9.45 -0.18
N THR A 189 -0.81 -9.45 0.58
CA THR A 189 -0.21 -10.64 1.18
C THR A 189 -0.84 -11.04 2.52
N ASN A 190 -1.90 -10.32 2.94
CA ASN A 190 -2.70 -10.66 4.09
C ASN A 190 -3.30 -12.07 3.91
N ARG A 191 -3.35 -12.87 4.99
CA ARG A 191 -3.94 -14.23 4.96
C ARG A 191 -5.37 -14.29 5.46
N ARG A 192 -5.86 -13.21 6.07
CA ARG A 192 -7.19 -13.14 6.69
C ARG A 192 -7.77 -11.76 6.47
N LEU A 193 -9.09 -11.73 6.35
CA LEU A 193 -9.88 -10.51 6.44
C LEU A 193 -9.81 -9.93 7.86
N GLY A 194 -10.14 -8.64 7.97
CA GLY A 194 -10.24 -7.98 9.26
C GLY A 194 -11.59 -8.18 9.93
N PHE A 195 -11.70 -7.71 11.17
CA PHE A 195 -12.92 -7.76 11.96
C PHE A 195 -13.39 -6.36 12.34
N TYR A 196 -14.69 -6.12 12.21
CA TYR A 196 -15.32 -4.86 12.55
C TYR A 196 -15.79 -4.84 14.00
N TYR A 197 -15.51 -3.73 14.70
CA TYR A 197 -15.94 -3.47 16.08
C TYR A 197 -16.69 -2.14 16.18
N GLY A 198 -17.43 -1.98 17.28
CA GLY A 198 -18.16 -0.76 17.59
C GLY A 198 -19.13 -0.35 16.48
N ARG A 199 -19.23 0.96 16.24
CA ARG A 199 -20.13 1.54 15.23
C ARG A 199 -19.96 0.96 13.82
N ALA A 200 -18.76 0.48 13.46
CA ALA A 200 -18.52 -0.04 12.13
C ALA A 200 -19.25 -1.35 11.82
N ARG A 201 -19.74 -2.07 12.84
CA ARG A 201 -20.60 -3.26 12.63
C ARG A 201 -21.94 -2.89 12.00
N SER A 202 -22.47 -1.71 12.29
CA SER A 202 -23.74 -1.23 11.75
C SER A 202 -23.59 -0.52 10.40
N LEU A 203 -22.37 -0.26 9.94
CA LEU A 203 -22.12 0.33 8.63
C LEU A 203 -22.34 -0.71 7.53
N SER A 204 -22.85 -0.25 6.39
CA SER A 204 -22.91 -1.04 5.17
C SER A 204 -21.51 -1.37 4.65
N ASP A 205 -21.41 -2.41 3.82
CA ASP A 205 -20.13 -2.82 3.22
C ASP A 205 -19.51 -1.74 2.34
N LYS A 206 -20.33 -0.87 1.75
CA LYS A 206 -19.88 0.28 0.97
C LYS A 206 -19.28 1.36 1.87
N GLU A 207 -19.93 1.67 2.99
CA GLU A 207 -19.43 2.66 3.96
C GLU A 207 -18.15 2.22 4.66
N ARG A 208 -18.02 0.92 4.97
CA ARG A 208 -16.78 0.34 5.51
C ARG A 208 -15.62 0.53 4.54
N LYS A 209 -15.82 0.31 3.24
CA LYS A 209 -14.79 0.58 2.23
C LYS A 209 -14.51 2.07 2.09
N TYR A 210 -15.51 2.94 2.16
CA TYR A 210 -15.31 4.39 2.19
C TYR A 210 -14.45 4.86 3.37
N LEU A 211 -14.61 4.26 4.55
CA LEU A 211 -13.70 4.47 5.67
C LEU A 211 -12.26 4.07 5.30
N GLY A 212 -12.08 2.89 4.68
CA GLY A 212 -10.78 2.40 4.23
C GLY A 212 -10.10 3.31 3.22
N ILE A 213 -10.83 3.75 2.19
CA ILE A 213 -10.36 4.68 1.16
C ILE A 213 -9.90 6.00 1.79
N ALA A 214 -10.70 6.56 2.71
CA ALA A 214 -10.36 7.79 3.41
C ALA A 214 -9.09 7.62 4.28
N LEU A 215 -8.90 6.46 4.92
CA LEU A 215 -7.68 6.15 5.69
C LEU A 215 -6.46 6.00 4.78
N LEU A 216 -6.60 5.33 3.63
CA LEU A 216 -5.56 5.19 2.61
C LEU A 216 -5.12 6.54 2.06
N TYR A 217 -6.07 7.42 1.75
CA TYR A 217 -5.77 8.77 1.30
C TYR A 217 -4.99 9.57 2.37
N LYS A 218 -5.41 9.47 3.64
CA LYS A 218 -4.65 10.08 4.75
C LYS A 218 -3.25 9.49 4.90
N LEU A 219 -3.08 8.19 4.67
CA LEU A 219 -1.76 7.53 4.67
C LEU A 219 -0.88 8.01 3.51
N MET A 220 -1.45 8.20 2.31
CA MET A 220 -0.73 8.77 1.16
C MET A 220 -0.22 10.17 1.47
N MET A 221 -1.07 11.05 2.01
CA MET A 221 -0.65 12.40 2.37
C MET A 221 0.51 12.39 3.38
N LYS A 222 0.44 11.51 4.39
CA LYS A 222 1.56 11.31 5.33
C LYS A 222 2.81 10.70 4.67
N PHE A 223 2.62 9.84 3.68
CA PHE A 223 3.71 9.23 2.93
C PHE A 223 4.47 10.28 2.12
N LEU A 224 3.77 11.14 1.39
CA LEU A 224 4.35 12.21 0.56
C LEU A 224 5.00 13.32 1.39
N ALA A 225 4.57 13.50 2.65
CA ALA A 225 5.16 14.48 3.57
C ALA A 225 6.50 14.05 4.19
N LYS A 226 6.96 12.81 3.96
CA LYS A 226 8.18 12.27 4.57
C LYS A 226 9.02 11.53 3.53
N GLU A 227 10.34 11.51 3.74
CA GLU A 227 11.26 10.76 2.88
C GLU A 227 10.98 9.24 2.90
N GLU A 228 11.28 8.59 1.77
CA GLU A 228 11.19 7.14 1.62
C GLU A 228 12.37 6.45 2.32
N LYS A 229 12.22 6.19 3.63
CA LYS A 229 13.19 5.42 4.40
C LYS A 229 12.97 3.91 4.27
N GLU A 230 13.72 3.29 3.36
CA GLU A 230 13.74 1.84 3.14
C GLU A 230 14.40 1.09 4.31
N LEU A 231 13.83 -0.06 4.68
CA LEU A 231 14.36 -0.94 5.74
C LEU A 231 14.99 -2.19 5.13
N PHE A 232 16.30 -2.31 5.31
CA PHE A 232 17.12 -3.43 4.83
C PHE A 232 17.27 -4.51 5.91
N PRO A 233 17.66 -5.75 5.54
CA PRO A 233 18.06 -6.74 6.53
C PRO A 233 19.26 -6.22 7.33
N LEU A 234 19.34 -6.58 8.62
CA LEU A 234 20.52 -6.23 9.40
C LEU A 234 21.74 -6.93 8.80
N LYS A 235 22.86 -6.20 8.67
CA LYS A 235 24.12 -6.82 8.21
C LYS A 235 24.50 -7.93 9.19
N ASN A 236 24.72 -9.15 8.68
CA ASN A 236 25.26 -10.23 9.48
C ASN A 236 26.69 -9.85 9.90
N THR A 237 26.90 -9.49 11.15
CA THR A 237 28.23 -9.14 11.72
C THR A 237 29.24 -10.29 11.60
N LYS A 238 28.80 -11.52 11.34
CA LYS A 238 29.70 -12.66 11.08
C LYS A 238 30.47 -12.55 9.75
N ALA A 239 29.93 -11.88 8.73
CA ALA A 239 30.64 -11.70 7.45
C ALA A 239 31.65 -10.53 7.49
N ALA A 240 31.45 -9.56 8.39
CA ALA A 240 32.34 -8.40 8.54
C ALA A 240 33.58 -8.68 9.42
N MET A 241 33.62 -9.84 10.09
CA MET A 241 34.79 -10.29 10.87
C MET A 241 35.66 -11.31 10.12
N ALA A 242 35.27 -11.67 8.89
CA ALA A 242 35.98 -12.63 8.04
C ALA A 242 36.58 -11.99 6.78
N ALA A 243 36.55 -10.66 6.68
CA ALA A 243 37.17 -9.85 5.64
C ALA A 243 38.12 -8.84 6.30
#